data_AF-A0A955NDL6-F1
#
_entry.id   AF-A0A955NDL6-F1
#
_cell.length_a   1.000
_cell.length_b   1.000
_cell.length_c   1.000
_cell.angle_alpha   90.00
_cell.angle_beta   90.00
_cell.angle_gamma   90.00
#
_symmetry.space_group_name_H-M   'P 1'
#
loop_
_entity.id
_entity.type
_entity.pdbx_description
1 polymer ?
#
loop_
_entity_poly.entity_id
_entity_poly.type
_entity_poly.pdbx_seq_one_letter_code
_entity_poly.pdbx_strand_id
1 'polypeptide(L)'
;TSRAEYRLLLRQDNADLRLTPRAAEIGLVGRIHGDRLKGLLGEIDGETQRLHSTRISPSKRVREKVESVSRGEFKKPSSLSEVLERSGINYAHLQEIELEARRNGDEALPTQTLVHPRVAEQVEISVKYRGYLDRQIRQIHEQKRLESQAIPINLDYLTLEGMRNEARQKLSLVRPLTLGQASRVEGVSPADIAVLMAFVKRFERNGARPSQASGNDLKQ
;
A
#
# COMPACT_ATOMS: atom_id res chain seq x y z
N THR A 1 4.86 10.06 -22.32
CA THR A 1 3.63 9.66 -21.59
C THR A 1 3.97 9.33 -20.15
N SER A 2 3.49 10.10 -19.18
CA SER A 2 3.70 9.83 -17.75
C SER A 2 2.97 8.55 -17.35
N ARG A 3 3.70 7.50 -16.98
CA ARG A 3 3.13 6.30 -16.36
C ARG A 3 3.14 6.50 -14.85
N ALA A 4 1.96 6.53 -14.24
CA ALA A 4 1.86 6.47 -12.79
C ALA A 4 2.20 5.05 -12.32
N GLU A 5 3.34 4.88 -11.65
CA GLU A 5 3.77 3.60 -11.07
C GLU A 5 2.74 3.04 -10.06
N TYR A 6 1.93 3.93 -9.49
CA TYR A 6 0.89 3.65 -8.49
C TYR A 6 -0.54 3.69 -9.05
N ARG A 7 -0.75 3.23 -10.29
CA ARG A 7 -2.05 3.34 -10.99
C ARG A 7 -3.27 2.79 -10.21
N LEU A 8 -3.10 1.73 -9.42
CA LEU A 8 -4.18 1.15 -8.62
C LEU A 8 -4.56 2.03 -7.42
N LEU A 9 -3.62 2.81 -6.88
CA LEU A 9 -3.91 3.80 -5.84
C LEU A 9 -4.45 5.10 -6.44
N LEU A 10 -3.94 5.51 -7.61
CA LEU A 10 -4.27 6.78 -8.28
C LEU A 10 -5.39 6.64 -9.31
N ARG A 11 -6.52 6.05 -8.90
CA ARG A 11 -7.67 5.89 -9.78
C ARG A 11 -8.57 7.12 -9.76
N GLN A 12 -9.41 7.26 -10.78
CA GLN A 12 -10.37 8.35 -10.88
C GLN A 12 -11.48 8.21 -9.82
N ASP A 13 -11.96 6.99 -9.58
CA ASP A 13 -13.07 6.67 -8.67
C ASP A 13 -12.79 6.92 -7.18
N ASN A 14 -11.51 7.00 -6.79
CA ASN A 14 -11.08 7.15 -5.40
C ASN A 14 -10.37 8.50 -5.11
N ALA A 15 -10.47 9.48 -6.02
CA ALA A 15 -9.74 10.74 -5.90
C ALA A 15 -10.15 11.56 -4.67
N ASP A 16 -11.44 11.63 -4.38
CA ASP A 16 -11.97 12.26 -3.17
C ASP A 16 -11.58 11.48 -1.90
N LEU A 17 -11.60 10.14 -1.93
CA LEU A 17 -11.12 9.31 -0.80
C LEU A 17 -9.67 9.65 -0.43
N ARG A 18 -8.84 10.00 -1.43
CA ARG A 18 -7.43 10.36 -1.23
C ARG A 18 -7.21 11.82 -0.85
N LEU A 19 -7.90 12.75 -1.49
CA LEU A 19 -7.58 14.18 -1.45
C LEU A 19 -8.45 14.97 -0.48
N THR A 20 -9.71 14.57 -0.29
CA THR A 20 -10.66 15.30 0.56
C THR A 20 -10.25 15.33 2.03
N PRO A 21 -9.65 14.28 2.64
CA PRO A 21 -9.14 14.38 4.01
C PRO A 21 -8.10 15.51 4.15
N ARG A 22 -7.17 15.59 3.20
CA ARG A 22 -6.15 16.64 3.19
C ARG A 22 -6.75 18.02 2.93
N ALA A 23 -7.72 18.12 2.03
CA ALA A 23 -8.41 19.36 1.74
C ALA A 23 -9.24 19.86 2.94
N ALA A 24 -9.79 18.95 3.75
CA ALA A 24 -10.47 19.28 5.00
C ALA A 24 -9.49 19.80 6.07
N GLU A 25 -8.30 19.20 6.19
CA GLU A 25 -7.25 19.67 7.12
C GLU A 25 -6.83 21.13 6.88
N ILE A 26 -6.87 21.57 5.61
CA ILE A 26 -6.51 22.94 5.22
C ILE A 26 -7.73 23.86 5.04
N GLY A 27 -8.93 23.41 5.44
CA GLY A 27 -10.16 24.22 5.45
C GLY A 27 -10.83 24.44 4.10
N LEU A 28 -10.44 23.73 3.03
CA LEU A 28 -11.03 23.85 1.69
C LEU A 28 -12.35 23.06 1.54
N VAL A 29 -12.65 22.16 2.48
CA VAL A 29 -13.84 21.31 2.45
C VAL A 29 -14.71 21.61 3.66
N GLY A 30 -15.96 21.99 3.41
CA GLY A 30 -16.93 22.23 4.48
C GLY A 30 -17.30 20.95 5.23
N ARG A 31 -17.73 21.09 6.50
CA ARG A 31 -18.04 19.97 7.41
C ARG A 31 -18.96 18.91 6.80
N ILE A 32 -20.04 19.33 6.13
CA ILE A 32 -21.01 18.42 5.48
C ILE A 32 -20.33 17.44 4.52
N HIS A 33 -19.37 17.91 3.71
CA HIS A 33 -18.66 17.08 2.74
C HIS A 33 -17.66 16.14 3.43
N GLY A 34 -16.98 16.63 4.47
CA GLY A 34 -16.10 15.81 5.30
C GLY A 34 -16.85 14.69 6.01
N ASP A 35 -18.01 14.99 6.59
CA ASP A 35 -18.85 14.02 7.31
C ASP A 35 -19.42 12.95 6.36
N ARG A 36 -19.86 13.34 5.15
CA ARG A 36 -20.27 12.38 4.11
C ARG A 36 -19.15 11.43 3.72
N LEU A 37 -17.94 11.96 3.53
CA LEU A 37 -16.78 11.13 3.20
C LEU A 37 -16.45 10.17 4.33
N LYS A 38 -16.49 10.65 5.58
CA LYS A 38 -16.24 9.81 6.76
C LYS A 38 -17.28 8.69 6.87
N GLY A 39 -18.55 8.98 6.59
CA GLY A 39 -19.60 7.97 6.50
C GLY A 39 -19.31 6.92 5.43
N LEU A 40 -18.97 7.35 4.21
CA LEU A 40 -18.62 6.46 3.11
C LEU A 40 -17.41 5.55 3.44
N LEU A 41 -16.36 6.10 4.05
CA LEU A 41 -15.20 5.32 4.49
C LEU A 41 -15.61 4.27 5.53
N GLY A 42 -16.46 4.64 6.49
CA GLY A 42 -17.00 3.70 7.47
C GLY A 42 -17.84 2.59 6.85
N GLU A 43 -18.65 2.89 5.84
CA GLU A 43 -19.42 1.88 5.10
C GLU A 43 -18.50 0.92 4.32
N ILE A 44 -17.45 1.43 3.68
CA ILE A 44 -16.45 0.61 2.97
C ILE A 44 -15.71 -0.32 3.96
N ASP A 45 -15.26 0.21 5.08
CA ASP A 45 -14.55 -0.57 6.09
C ASP A 45 -15.47 -1.64 6.71
N GLY A 46 -16.70 -1.25 7.07
CA GLY A 46 -17.70 -2.16 7.62
C GLY A 46 -18.06 -3.30 6.66
N GLU A 47 -18.28 -2.99 5.38
CA GLU A 47 -18.58 -4.00 4.38
C GLU A 47 -17.37 -4.91 4.12
N THR A 48 -16.16 -4.35 4.04
CA THR A 48 -14.93 -5.14 3.91
C THR A 48 -14.79 -6.14 5.08
N GLN A 49 -15.05 -5.69 6.31
CA GLN A 49 -15.01 -6.54 7.50
C GLN A 49 -16.11 -7.61 7.47
N ARG A 50 -17.32 -7.27 7.01
CA ARG A 50 -18.42 -8.23 6.81
C ARG A 50 -18.02 -9.32 5.83
N LEU A 51 -17.45 -8.96 4.67
CA LEU A 51 -17.04 -9.94 3.66
C LEU A 51 -15.95 -10.89 4.18
N HIS A 52 -15.04 -10.41 5.03
CA HIS A 52 -14.01 -11.25 5.63
C HIS A 52 -14.54 -12.20 6.70
N SER A 53 -15.52 -11.76 7.49
CA SER A 53 -16.07 -12.53 8.63
C SER A 53 -17.20 -13.48 8.23
N THR A 54 -17.97 -13.15 7.19
CA THR A 54 -19.10 -13.94 6.73
C THR A 54 -18.60 -15.13 5.91
N ARG A 55 -18.94 -16.35 6.32
CA ARG A 55 -18.60 -17.58 5.59
C ARG A 55 -19.84 -18.21 4.98
N ILE A 56 -19.67 -18.80 3.81
CA ILE A 56 -20.70 -19.59 3.14
C ILE A 56 -20.23 -21.03 2.96
N SER A 57 -21.17 -21.96 3.14
CA SER A 57 -20.92 -23.39 2.94
C SER A 57 -21.21 -23.79 1.49
N PRO A 58 -20.49 -24.78 0.94
CA PRO A 58 -20.67 -25.23 -0.44
C PRO A 58 -21.92 -26.11 -0.58
N SER A 59 -23.12 -25.54 -0.39
CA SER A 59 -24.38 -26.23 -0.67
C SER A 59 -24.56 -26.48 -2.17
N LYS A 60 -25.48 -27.36 -2.58
CA LYS A 60 -25.71 -27.64 -4.01
C LYS A 60 -25.99 -26.36 -4.81
N ARG A 61 -26.88 -25.50 -4.31
CA ARG A 61 -27.26 -24.23 -4.96
C ARG A 61 -26.11 -23.23 -4.99
N VAL A 62 -25.38 -23.08 -3.89
CA VAL A 62 -24.21 -22.17 -3.81
C VAL A 62 -23.12 -22.62 -4.78
N ARG A 63 -22.83 -23.93 -4.83
CA ARG A 63 -21.84 -24.48 -5.78
C ARG A 63 -22.25 -24.22 -7.22
N GLU A 64 -23.47 -24.59 -7.61
CA GLU A 64 -23.99 -24.37 -8.96
C GLU A 64 -23.90 -22.89 -9.35
N LYS A 65 -24.22 -21.97 -8.42
CA LYS A 65 -24.14 -20.53 -8.70
C LYS A 65 -22.69 -20.03 -8.84
N VAL A 66 -21.80 -20.40 -7.91
CA VAL A 66 -20.37 -20.02 -7.98
C VAL A 66 -19.73 -20.56 -9.26
N GLU A 67 -19.99 -21.83 -9.60
CA GLU A 67 -19.41 -22.53 -10.75
C GLU A 67 -20.00 -22.04 -12.09
N SER A 68 -21.20 -21.44 -12.09
CA SER A 68 -21.77 -20.79 -13.28
C SER A 68 -21.05 -19.50 -13.71
N VAL A 69 -20.33 -18.86 -12.78
CA VAL A 69 -19.65 -17.56 -12.99
C VAL A 69 -18.13 -17.69 -12.97
N SER A 70 -17.61 -18.52 -12.07
CA SER A 70 -16.18 -18.76 -11.88
C SER A 70 -15.82 -20.18 -12.26
N ARG A 71 -14.69 -20.35 -12.95
CA ARG A 71 -14.11 -21.68 -13.19
C ARG A 71 -13.67 -22.34 -11.87
N GLY A 72 -13.63 -23.67 -11.88
CA GLY A 72 -13.13 -24.51 -10.79
C GLY A 72 -14.19 -24.83 -9.74
N GLU A 73 -13.99 -25.94 -9.04
CA GLU A 73 -14.96 -26.45 -8.07
C GLU A 73 -15.05 -25.59 -6.80
N PHE A 74 -16.21 -25.55 -6.16
CA PHE A 74 -16.43 -24.91 -4.86
C PHE A 74 -16.71 -25.96 -3.78
N LYS A 75 -15.65 -26.56 -3.20
CA LYS A 75 -15.78 -27.71 -2.28
C LYS A 75 -15.61 -27.40 -0.80
N LYS A 76 -15.08 -26.23 -0.44
CA LYS A 76 -14.74 -25.87 0.94
C LYS A 76 -15.53 -24.63 1.38
N PRO A 77 -15.91 -24.53 2.66
CA PRO A 77 -16.46 -23.29 3.20
C PRO A 77 -15.47 -22.14 3.05
N SER A 78 -15.92 -21.02 2.48
CA SER A 78 -15.08 -19.85 2.20
C SER A 78 -15.72 -18.58 2.73
N SER A 79 -14.90 -17.57 3.04
CA SER A 79 -15.43 -16.24 3.32
C SER A 79 -15.97 -15.61 2.04
N LEU A 80 -16.89 -14.64 2.15
CA LEU A 80 -17.38 -13.92 0.99
C LEU A 80 -16.24 -13.17 0.27
N SER A 81 -15.22 -12.69 1.00
CA SER A 81 -14.03 -12.10 0.39
C SER A 81 -13.26 -13.11 -0.46
N GLU A 82 -13.07 -14.35 0.01
CA GLU A 82 -12.40 -15.41 -0.76
C GLU A 82 -13.21 -15.78 -2.01
N VAL A 83 -14.55 -15.73 -1.93
CA VAL A 83 -15.41 -15.93 -3.10
C VAL A 83 -15.27 -14.77 -4.10
N LEU A 84 -15.26 -13.53 -3.63
CA LEU A 84 -15.11 -12.34 -4.47
C LEU A 84 -13.73 -12.25 -5.16
N GLU A 85 -12.70 -12.85 -4.56
CA GLU A 85 -11.36 -12.99 -5.17
C GLU A 85 -11.34 -13.96 -6.36
N ARG A 86 -12.34 -14.83 -6.51
CA ARG A 86 -12.41 -15.74 -7.65
C ARG A 86 -12.65 -14.99 -8.95
N SER A 87 -11.94 -15.40 -10.01
CA SER A 87 -12.05 -14.80 -11.32
C SER A 87 -13.50 -14.80 -11.84
N GLY A 88 -13.95 -13.67 -12.37
CA GLY A 88 -15.30 -13.49 -12.93
C GLY A 88 -16.39 -13.13 -11.91
N ILE A 89 -16.17 -13.30 -10.61
CA ILE A 89 -17.14 -12.91 -9.59
C ILE A 89 -17.02 -11.42 -9.33
N ASN A 90 -18.11 -10.67 -9.43
CA ASN A 90 -18.21 -9.27 -9.03
C ASN A 90 -19.16 -9.16 -7.82
N TYR A 91 -19.34 -7.95 -7.30
CA TYR A 91 -20.18 -7.74 -6.12
C TYR A 91 -21.65 -8.14 -6.35
N ALA A 92 -22.19 -7.94 -7.55
CA ALA A 92 -23.55 -8.35 -7.88
C ALA A 92 -23.69 -9.89 -7.87
N HIS A 93 -22.75 -10.61 -8.47
CA HIS A 93 -22.70 -12.08 -8.41
C HIS A 93 -22.58 -12.57 -6.95
N LEU A 94 -21.80 -11.88 -6.13
CA LEU A 94 -21.66 -12.20 -4.70
C LEU A 94 -23.00 -12.08 -3.97
N GLN A 95 -23.78 -11.03 -4.23
CA GLN A 95 -25.13 -10.88 -3.65
C GLN A 95 -26.09 -12.00 -4.06
N GLU A 96 -26.02 -12.45 -5.32
CA GLU A 96 -26.82 -13.59 -5.78
C GLU A 96 -26.39 -14.90 -5.12
N ILE A 97 -25.08 -15.11 -4.93
CA ILE A 97 -24.55 -16.28 -4.21
C ILE A 97 -25.00 -16.27 -2.74
N GLU A 98 -24.95 -15.11 -2.08
CA GLU A 98 -25.46 -14.93 -0.72
C GLU A 98 -26.95 -15.24 -0.63
N LEU A 99 -27.75 -14.85 -1.62
CA LEU A 99 -29.18 -15.15 -1.66
C LEU A 99 -29.44 -16.66 -1.71
N GLU A 100 -28.68 -17.40 -2.52
CA GLU A 100 -28.77 -18.85 -2.60
C GLU A 100 -28.31 -19.55 -1.32
N ALA A 101 -27.28 -19.01 -0.64
CA ALA A 101 -26.83 -19.51 0.66
C ALA A 101 -27.93 -19.37 1.74
N ARG A 102 -28.61 -18.22 1.79
CA ARG A 102 -29.73 -17.99 2.71
C ARG A 102 -30.90 -18.93 2.48
N ARG A 103 -31.28 -19.13 1.21
CA ARG A 103 -32.34 -20.06 0.81
C ARG A 103 -32.06 -21.51 1.23
N ASN A 104 -30.79 -21.83 1.48
CA ASN A 104 -30.35 -23.15 1.95
C ASN A 104 -30.30 -23.28 3.48
N GLY A 105 -30.72 -22.25 4.23
CA GLY A 105 -30.78 -22.31 5.70
C GLY A 105 -29.47 -21.94 6.42
N ASP A 106 -28.54 -21.24 5.75
CA ASP A 106 -27.42 -20.61 6.45
C ASP A 106 -27.95 -19.41 7.28
N GLU A 107 -28.52 -19.70 8.47
CA GLU A 107 -29.12 -18.72 9.41
C GLU A 107 -28.11 -17.66 9.93
N ALA A 108 -26.80 -17.94 9.81
CA ALA A 108 -25.74 -17.03 10.23
C ALA A 108 -25.48 -15.87 9.26
N LEU A 109 -26.17 -15.81 8.12
CA LEU A 109 -26.05 -14.70 7.17
C LEU A 109 -26.83 -13.47 7.67
N PRO A 110 -26.19 -12.29 7.81
CA PRO A 110 -26.89 -11.08 8.25
C PRO A 110 -28.04 -10.73 7.29
N THR A 111 -29.07 -10.03 7.78
CA THR A 111 -30.18 -9.50 6.96
C THR A 111 -29.63 -8.77 5.73
N GLN A 112 -30.37 -8.78 4.62
CA GLN A 112 -29.85 -8.27 3.35
C GLN A 112 -29.51 -6.78 3.50
N THR A 113 -28.23 -6.47 3.61
CA THR A 113 -27.77 -5.09 3.66
C THR A 113 -27.75 -4.59 2.23
N LEU A 114 -28.61 -3.62 1.93
CA LEU A 114 -28.51 -2.88 0.69
C LEU A 114 -27.23 -2.04 0.77
N VAL A 115 -26.20 -2.46 0.05
CA VAL A 115 -24.91 -1.76 0.00
C VAL A 115 -24.95 -0.75 -1.14
N HIS A 116 -24.57 0.48 -0.84
CA HIS A 116 -24.53 1.54 -1.85
C HIS A 116 -23.57 1.14 -3.00
N PRO A 117 -23.90 1.39 -4.29
CA PRO A 117 -23.09 0.95 -5.43
C PRO A 117 -21.63 1.37 -5.35
N ARG A 118 -21.38 2.58 -4.84
CA ARG A 118 -20.03 3.10 -4.62
C ARG A 118 -19.23 2.29 -3.58
N VAL A 119 -19.89 1.85 -2.51
CA VAL A 119 -19.25 1.02 -1.47
C VAL A 119 -18.92 -0.33 -2.07
N ALA A 120 -19.87 -0.96 -2.77
CA ALA A 120 -19.69 -2.23 -3.45
C ALA A 120 -18.50 -2.19 -4.43
N GLU A 121 -18.39 -1.15 -5.24
CA GLU A 121 -17.27 -0.95 -6.17
C GLU A 121 -15.92 -0.85 -5.44
N GLN A 122 -15.83 0.00 -4.41
CA GLN A 122 -14.57 0.18 -3.67
C GLN A 122 -14.14 -1.07 -2.91
N VAL A 123 -15.09 -1.79 -2.33
CA VAL A 123 -14.84 -3.08 -1.65
C VAL A 123 -14.38 -4.12 -2.67
N GLU A 124 -15.06 -4.25 -3.81
CA GLU A 124 -14.69 -5.18 -4.86
C GLU A 124 -13.26 -4.94 -5.37
N ILE A 125 -12.90 -3.68 -5.64
CA ILE A 125 -11.55 -3.31 -6.05
C ILE A 125 -10.54 -3.64 -4.93
N SER A 126 -10.86 -3.28 -3.69
CA SER A 126 -9.94 -3.50 -2.56
C SER A 126 -9.66 -4.97 -2.31
N VAL A 127 -10.68 -5.83 -2.41
CA VAL A 127 -10.56 -7.29 -2.25
C VAL A 127 -9.78 -7.89 -3.42
N LYS A 128 -10.22 -7.65 -4.67
CA LYS A 128 -9.61 -8.27 -5.86
C LYS A 128 -8.15 -7.88 -6.08
N TYR A 129 -7.79 -6.65 -5.73
CA TYR A 129 -6.46 -6.11 -5.97
C TYR A 129 -5.61 -5.99 -4.71
N ARG A 130 -6.03 -6.59 -3.58
CA ARG A 130 -5.35 -6.47 -2.28
C ARG A 130 -3.85 -6.69 -2.37
N GLY A 131 -3.40 -7.81 -2.93
CA GLY A 131 -1.97 -8.12 -3.03
C GLY A 131 -1.16 -7.11 -3.85
N TYR A 132 -1.77 -6.50 -4.87
CA TYR A 132 -1.14 -5.46 -5.68
C TYR A 132 -1.13 -4.11 -4.96
N LEU A 133 -2.26 -3.74 -4.33
CA LEU A 133 -2.39 -2.54 -3.50
C LEU A 133 -1.37 -2.57 -2.35
N ASP A 134 -1.27 -3.68 -1.64
CA ASP A 134 -0.32 -3.88 -0.55
C ASP A 134 1.13 -3.74 -1.04
N ARG A 135 1.44 -4.25 -2.24
CA ARG A 135 2.77 -4.08 -2.84
C ARG A 135 3.06 -2.62 -3.13
N GLN A 136 2.12 -1.88 -3.72
CA GLN A 136 2.28 -0.46 -4.00
C GLN A 136 2.41 0.36 -2.72
N ILE A 137 1.62 0.06 -1.69
CA ILE A 137 1.71 0.70 -0.37
C ILE A 137 3.10 0.48 0.24
N ARG A 138 3.62 -0.76 0.22
CA ARG A 138 4.99 -1.05 0.70
C ARG A 138 6.06 -0.25 -0.06
N GLN A 139 5.93 -0.13 -1.37
CA GLN A 139 6.85 0.68 -2.19
C GLN A 139 6.80 2.16 -1.80
N ILE A 140 5.61 2.72 -1.58
CA ILE A 140 5.44 4.11 -1.13
C ILE A 140 6.09 4.33 0.24
N HIS A 141 5.90 3.39 1.18
CA HIS A 141 6.52 3.50 2.51
C HIS A 141 8.04 3.46 2.42
N GLU A 142 8.60 2.57 1.62
CA GLU A 142 10.05 2.51 1.42
C GLU A 142 10.58 3.78 0.77
N GLN A 143 9.89 4.30 -0.25
CA GLN A 143 10.25 5.56 -0.90
C GLN A 143 10.24 6.73 0.11
N LYS A 144 9.19 6.86 0.93
CA LYS A 144 9.12 7.88 1.98
C LYS A 144 10.25 7.74 3.00
N ARG A 145 10.59 6.51 3.37
CA ARG A 145 11.71 6.23 4.28
C ARG A 145 13.03 6.72 3.68
N LEU A 146 13.30 6.43 2.41
CA LEU A 146 14.52 6.89 1.72
C LEU A 146 14.56 8.42 1.61
N GLU A 147 13.42 9.07 1.34
CA GLU A 147 13.34 10.54 1.28
C GLU A 147 13.66 11.22 2.61
N SER A 148 13.31 10.59 3.73
CA SER A 148 13.64 11.12 5.05
C SER A 148 15.10 10.90 5.49
N GLN A 149 15.87 10.08 4.76
CA GLN A 149 17.25 9.76 5.13
C GLN A 149 18.22 10.71 4.46
N ALA A 150 18.76 11.65 5.25
CA ALA A 150 19.74 12.61 4.79
C ALA A 150 21.09 11.95 4.46
N ILE A 151 21.78 12.48 3.45
CA ILE A 151 23.15 12.12 3.14
C ILE A 151 24.07 13.21 3.70
N PRO A 152 25.15 12.86 4.42
CA PRO A 152 26.11 13.84 4.91
C PRO A 152 26.70 14.68 3.76
N ILE A 153 26.73 16.00 3.94
CA ILE A 153 27.15 16.94 2.88
C ILE A 153 28.61 16.76 2.45
N ASN A 154 29.44 16.26 3.36
CA ASN A 154 30.86 16.01 3.18
C ASN A 154 31.18 14.55 2.78
N LEU A 155 30.17 13.75 2.43
CA LEU A 155 30.40 12.39 1.97
C LEU A 155 31.17 12.40 0.64
N ASP A 156 32.28 11.67 0.57
CA ASP A 156 33.01 11.44 -0.66
C ASP A 156 32.53 10.14 -1.33
N TYR A 157 31.68 10.28 -2.34
CA TYR A 157 31.12 9.16 -3.09
C TYR A 157 32.17 8.34 -3.84
N LEU A 158 33.32 8.92 -4.21
CA LEU A 158 34.34 8.21 -5.00
C LEU A 158 35.01 7.10 -4.18
N THR A 159 35.03 7.26 -2.85
CA THR A 159 35.60 6.31 -1.89
C THR A 159 34.66 5.16 -1.52
N LEU A 160 33.42 5.15 -2.00
CA LEU A 160 32.43 4.13 -1.65
C LEU A 160 32.71 2.79 -2.35
N GLU A 161 33.40 1.90 -1.66
CA GLU A 161 33.63 0.52 -2.09
C GLU A 161 32.31 -0.26 -2.22
N GLY A 162 32.26 -1.20 -3.19
CA GLY A 162 31.06 -2.00 -3.47
C GLY A 162 30.00 -1.29 -4.32
N MET A 163 30.19 -0.01 -4.65
CA MET A 163 29.35 0.74 -5.58
C MET A 163 29.98 0.80 -6.98
N ARG A 164 29.14 0.74 -8.02
CA ARG A 164 29.61 0.88 -9.41
C ARG A 164 30.27 2.24 -9.64
N ASN A 165 31.32 2.28 -10.47
CA ASN A 165 32.04 3.52 -10.80
C ASN A 165 31.10 4.58 -11.40
N GLU A 166 30.20 4.17 -12.30
CA GLU A 166 29.21 5.08 -12.90
C GLU A 166 28.32 5.73 -11.83
N ALA A 167 27.78 4.93 -10.89
CA ALA A 167 26.95 5.43 -9.81
C ALA A 167 27.73 6.41 -8.91
N ARG A 168 28.98 6.10 -8.56
CA ARG A 168 29.85 6.99 -7.77
C ARG A 168 30.10 8.33 -8.45
N GLN A 169 30.43 8.31 -9.74
CA GLN A 169 30.66 9.52 -10.54
C GLN A 169 29.39 10.37 -10.61
N LYS A 170 28.25 9.76 -10.92
CA LYS A 170 26.97 10.47 -11.02
C LYS A 170 26.51 11.04 -9.69
N LEU A 171 26.65 10.32 -8.59
CA LEU A 171 26.32 10.82 -7.25
C LEU A 171 27.26 11.95 -6.82
N SER A 172 28.55 11.87 -7.14
CA SER A 172 29.52 12.94 -6.87
C SER A 172 29.22 14.23 -7.64
N LEU A 173 28.68 14.11 -8.86
CA LEU A 173 28.22 15.23 -9.68
C LEU A 173 26.91 15.83 -9.15
N VAL A 174 25.90 14.99 -8.88
CA VAL A 174 24.55 15.43 -8.51
C VAL A 174 24.47 15.91 -7.06
N ARG A 175 25.30 15.37 -6.16
CA ARG A 175 25.32 15.67 -4.71
C ARG A 175 23.92 15.64 -4.08
N PRO A 176 23.21 14.49 -4.11
CA PRO A 176 21.88 14.39 -3.53
C PRO A 176 21.89 14.60 -2.01
N LEU A 177 20.85 15.28 -1.51
CA LEU A 177 20.66 15.58 -0.08
C LEU A 177 20.05 14.40 0.68
N THR A 178 19.34 13.50 0.00
CA THR A 178 18.65 12.36 0.61
C THR A 178 18.90 11.07 -0.19
N LEU A 179 18.76 9.92 0.46
CA LEU A 179 18.81 8.62 -0.22
C LEU A 179 17.69 8.47 -1.26
N GLY A 180 16.53 9.10 -1.00
CA GLY A 180 15.42 9.15 -1.95
C GLY A 180 15.76 9.94 -3.21
N GLN A 181 16.46 11.07 -3.07
CA GLN A 181 16.97 11.82 -4.23
C GLN A 181 18.03 11.01 -4.98
N ALA A 182 18.95 10.37 -4.26
CA ALA A 182 19.99 9.53 -4.86
C ALA A 182 19.39 8.37 -5.69
N SER A 183 18.28 7.76 -5.24
CA SER A 183 17.65 6.64 -5.95
C SER A 183 16.98 7.03 -7.28
N ARG A 184 16.74 8.32 -7.50
CA ARG A 184 16.22 8.86 -8.78
C ARG A 184 17.32 9.27 -9.77
N VAL A 185 18.59 9.25 -9.35
CA VAL A 185 19.71 9.59 -10.24
C VAL A 185 19.84 8.49 -11.28
N GLU A 186 19.78 8.86 -12.56
CA GLU A 186 19.87 7.93 -13.67
C GLU A 186 21.17 7.11 -13.59
N GLY A 187 21.10 5.78 -13.73
CA GLY A 187 22.27 4.90 -13.63
C GLY A 187 22.69 4.55 -12.19
N VAL A 188 21.98 5.03 -11.17
CA VAL A 188 22.10 4.54 -9.79
C VAL A 188 21.09 3.41 -9.59
N SER A 189 21.58 2.22 -9.25
CA SER A 189 20.74 1.04 -9.06
C SER A 189 20.29 0.85 -7.60
N PRO A 190 19.25 0.04 -7.34
CA PRO A 190 18.87 -0.30 -5.96
C PRO A 190 20.00 -0.90 -5.12
N ALA A 191 20.93 -1.64 -5.75
CA ALA A 191 22.11 -2.17 -5.06
C ALA A 191 23.07 -1.06 -4.62
N ASP A 192 23.27 -0.04 -5.46
CA ASP A 192 24.11 1.11 -5.12
C ASP A 192 23.51 1.91 -3.95
N ILE A 193 22.17 2.06 -3.92
CA ILE A 193 21.47 2.69 -2.78
C ILE A 193 21.61 1.88 -1.50
N ALA A 194 21.59 0.55 -1.57
CA ALA A 194 21.82 -0.30 -0.41
C ALA A 194 23.24 -0.11 0.17
N VAL A 195 24.25 -0.03 -0.70
CA VAL A 195 25.63 0.29 -0.30
C VAL A 195 25.68 1.68 0.36
N LEU A 196 25.14 2.71 -0.29
CA LEU A 196 25.12 4.07 0.22
C LEU A 196 24.44 4.16 1.60
N MET A 197 23.32 3.46 1.79
CA MET A 197 22.60 3.41 3.06
C MET A 197 23.44 2.79 4.18
N ALA A 198 24.20 1.73 3.90
CA ALA A 198 25.10 1.13 4.88
C ALA A 198 26.21 2.11 5.30
N PHE A 199 26.75 2.88 4.34
CA PHE A 199 27.75 3.91 4.62
C PHE A 199 27.18 5.07 5.44
N VAL A 200 26.00 5.60 5.09
CA VAL A 200 25.34 6.67 5.85
C VAL A 200 25.10 6.24 7.30
N LYS A 201 24.57 5.04 7.54
CA LYS A 201 24.40 4.50 8.89
C LYS A 201 25.71 4.37 9.67
N ARG A 202 26.80 3.95 9.00
CA ARG A 202 28.14 3.87 9.61
C ARG A 202 28.66 5.27 9.97
N PHE A 203 28.43 6.25 9.11
CA PHE A 203 28.85 7.63 9.31
C PHE A 203 28.13 8.26 10.51
N GLU A 204 26.82 8.09 10.62
CA GLU A 204 26.01 8.54 11.77
C GLU A 204 26.51 7.91 13.09
N ARG A 205 26.80 6.61 13.08
CA ARG A 205 27.30 5.90 14.28
C ARG A 205 28.69 6.39 14.71
N ASN A 206 29.54 6.78 13.76
CA ASN A 206 30.90 7.25 14.04
C ASN A 206 30.92 8.73 14.43
N GLY A 207 30.05 9.56 13.86
CA GLY A 207 29.88 10.97 14.25
C GLY A 207 29.20 11.16 15.62
N ALA A 208 28.45 10.16 16.09
CA ALA A 208 27.83 10.15 17.41
C ALA A 208 28.74 9.66 18.56
N ARG A 209 30.00 9.27 18.27
CA ARG A 209 31.00 9.06 19.33
C ARG A 209 31.66 10.40 19.64
N PRO A 210 31.51 10.97 20.85
CA PRO A 210 32.25 12.17 21.20
C PRO A 210 33.74 11.85 21.12
N SER A 211 34.49 12.74 20.47
CA SER A 211 35.94 12.69 20.36
C SER A 211 36.60 12.82 21.75
N GLN A 212 36.67 11.72 22.49
CA GLN A 212 37.55 11.57 23.64
C GLN A 212 38.87 11.03 23.12
N ALA A 213 39.78 11.92 22.73
CA ALA A 213 41.25 11.77 22.80
C ALA A 213 41.91 12.84 21.93
N SER A 214 42.13 14.02 22.50
CA SER A 214 43.28 14.90 22.22
C SER A 214 43.21 16.06 23.20
N GLY A 215 43.88 15.90 24.34
CA GLY A 215 43.90 16.91 25.38
C GLY A 215 44.57 16.45 26.66
N ASN A 216 45.86 16.12 26.59
CA ASN A 216 46.84 16.69 27.53
C ASN A 216 48.26 16.32 27.11
N ASP A 217 48.87 17.23 26.36
CA ASP A 217 50.29 17.51 26.52
C ASP A 217 50.41 18.75 27.42
N LEU A 218 51.48 18.75 28.23
CA LEU A 218 52.08 19.89 28.93
C LEU A 218 51.36 20.43 30.18
N LYS A 219 51.93 20.08 31.36
CA LYS A 219 52.41 21.07 32.34
C LYS A 219 53.37 20.42 33.34
N GLN A 220 54.60 20.95 33.31
CA GLN A 220 55.62 21.15 34.37
C GLN A 220 56.00 19.96 35.26
#